data_AF-A0A3N1NVA7-F1
#
_entry.id   AF-A0A3N1NVA7-F1
#
_cell.length_a   1.000
_cell.length_b   1.000
_cell.length_c   1.000
_cell.angle_alpha   90.00
_cell.angle_beta   90.00
_cell.angle_gamma   90.00
#
_symmetry.space_group_name_H-M   'P 1'
#
loop_
_entity.id
_entity.type
_entity.pdbx_description
1 polymer ?
#
loop_
_entity_poly.entity_id
_entity_poly.type
_entity_poly.pdbx_seq_one_letter_code
_entity_poly.pdbx_strand_id
1 'polypeptide(L)'
;MNKEQSNGVVLALLEQLNDHHIPRLLKLKEKVEDGSRLDDYDLRFLKDAISVAEEEKDLIHQHPELNELAGQLYHLYNLITDQAIVNERDNG
;
A
#
# COMPACT_ATOMS: atom_id res chain seq x y z
N MET A 1 -2.69 -8.08 -25.32
CA MET A 1 -3.15 -8.98 -24.25
C MET A 1 -4.58 -9.42 -24.55
N ASN A 2 -4.86 -10.73 -24.52
CA ASN A 2 -6.24 -11.22 -24.59
C ASN A 2 -6.90 -11.07 -23.21
N LYS A 3 -8.19 -10.73 -23.18
CA LYS A 3 -8.96 -10.34 -21.97
C LYS A 3 -8.86 -11.36 -20.81
N GLU A 4 -8.71 -12.65 -21.13
CA GLU A 4 -8.58 -13.74 -20.15
C GLU A 4 -7.20 -13.76 -19.45
N GLN A 5 -6.13 -13.35 -20.14
CA GLN A 5 -4.79 -13.28 -19.54
C GLN A 5 -4.67 -12.09 -18.59
N SER A 6 -5.30 -10.96 -18.93
CA SER A 6 -5.37 -9.79 -18.03
C SER A 6 -6.12 -10.12 -16.73
N ASN A 7 -7.22 -10.87 -16.81
CA ASN A 7 -8.00 -11.25 -15.62
C ASN A 7 -7.22 -12.16 -14.66
N GLY A 8 -6.39 -13.08 -15.16
CA GLY A 8 -5.55 -13.94 -14.32
C GLY A 8 -4.45 -13.16 -13.58
N VAL A 9 -3.86 -12.16 -14.24
CA VAL A 9 -2.86 -11.27 -13.62
C VAL A 9 -3.49 -10.41 -12.53
N VAL A 10 -4.67 -9.84 -12.79
CA VAL A 10 -5.40 -9.04 -11.79
C VAL A 10 -5.76 -9.86 -10.56
N LEU A 11 -6.21 -11.10 -10.73
CA LEU A 11 -6.54 -11.97 -9.60
C LEU A 11 -5.30 -12.25 -8.72
N ALA A 12 -4.16 -12.58 -9.33
CA ALA A 12 -2.93 -12.82 -8.59
C ALA A 12 -2.44 -11.57 -7.82
N LEU A 13 -2.59 -10.39 -8.42
CA LEU A 13 -2.28 -9.11 -7.75
C LEU A 13 -3.20 -8.86 -6.56
N LEU A 14 -4.51 -9.12 -6.72
CA LEU A 14 -5.47 -9.00 -5.63
C LEU A 14 -5.17 -9.97 -4.48
N GLU A 15 -4.84 -11.22 -4.78
CA GLU A 15 -4.43 -12.20 -3.77
C GLU A 15 -3.17 -11.74 -3.04
N GLN A 16 -2.16 -11.25 -3.77
CA GLN A 16 -0.94 -10.73 -3.16
C GLN A 16 -1.22 -9.50 -2.26
N LEU A 17 -2.10 -8.60 -2.70
CA LEU A 17 -2.51 -7.44 -1.91
C LEU A 17 -3.18 -7.88 -0.60
N ASN A 18 -4.14 -8.80 -0.71
CA ASN A 18 -4.91 -9.29 0.42
C ASN A 18 -4.06 -10.06 1.44
N ASP A 19 -3.19 -10.95 0.96
CA ASP A 19 -2.49 -11.90 1.84
C ASP A 19 -1.20 -11.31 2.43
N HIS A 20 -0.61 -10.30 1.78
CA HIS A 20 0.71 -9.79 2.15
C HIS A 20 0.73 -8.28 2.37
N HIS A 21 0.36 -7.48 1.37
CA HIS A 21 0.56 -6.03 1.43
C HIS A 21 -0.36 -5.35 2.43
N ILE A 22 -1.67 -5.64 2.39
CA ILE A 22 -2.65 -5.05 3.29
C ILE A 22 -2.35 -5.40 4.75
N PRO A 23 -2.13 -6.67 5.14
CA PRO A 23 -1.79 -7.01 6.51
C PRO A 23 -0.52 -6.29 7.01
N ARG A 24 0.45 -6.09 6.12
CA ARG A 24 1.68 -5.38 6.48
C ARG A 24 1.47 -3.89 6.66
N LEU A 25 0.71 -3.23 5.77
CA LEU A 25 0.35 -1.82 5.94
C LEU A 25 -0.45 -1.59 7.23
N LEU A 26 -1.37 -2.49 7.58
CA LEU A 26 -2.12 -2.40 8.83
C LEU A 26 -1.20 -2.50 10.06
N LYS A 27 -0.21 -3.40 10.07
CA LYS A 27 0.79 -3.47 11.14
C LYS A 27 1.63 -2.20 11.25
N LEU A 28 1.97 -1.58 10.12
CA LEU A 28 2.70 -0.30 10.13
C LEU A 28 1.84 0.83 10.69
N LYS A 29 0.55 0.85 10.34
CA LYS A 29 -0.42 1.78 10.92
C LYS A 29 -0.49 1.65 12.44
N GLU A 30 -0.67 0.42 12.94
CA GLU A 30 -0.67 0.17 14.40
C GLU A 30 0.63 0.65 15.05
N LYS A 31 1.78 0.32 14.45
CA LYS A 31 3.10 0.74 14.94
C LYS A 31 3.22 2.26 15.09
N VAL A 32 2.80 3.04 14.08
CA VAL A 32 2.90 4.50 14.15
C VAL A 32 1.82 5.12 15.03
N GLU A 33 0.64 4.53 15.13
CA GLU A 33 -0.40 4.98 16.07
C GLU A 33 0.00 4.80 17.53
N ASP A 34 0.81 3.78 17.82
CA ASP A 34 1.42 3.57 19.13
C ASP A 34 2.60 4.52 19.42
N GLY A 35 2.87 5.48 18.53
CA GLY A 35 3.93 6.48 18.68
C GLY A 35 5.34 5.97 18.31
N SER A 36 5.44 4.74 17.78
CA SER A 36 6.74 4.19 17.37
C SER A 36 7.22 4.80 16.05
N ARG A 37 8.53 4.89 15.90
CA ARG A 37 9.19 5.29 14.65
C ARG A 37 9.25 4.14 13.65
N LEU A 38 9.28 4.47 12.37
CA LEU A 38 9.50 3.51 11.30
C LEU A 38 11.00 3.28 11.12
N ASP A 39 11.40 2.01 11.01
CA ASP A 39 12.79 1.67 10.72
C ASP A 39 13.06 1.62 9.20
N ASP A 40 14.32 1.41 8.83
CA ASP A 40 14.73 1.35 7.42
C ASP A 40 13.98 0.27 6.62
N TYR A 41 13.59 -0.83 7.26
CA TYR A 41 12.89 -1.92 6.61
C TYR A 41 11.43 -1.55 6.33
N ASP A 42 10.79 -0.88 7.29
CA ASP A 42 9.44 -0.34 7.13
C ASP A 42 9.39 0.74 6.04
N LEU A 43 10.35 1.67 6.08
CA LEU A 43 10.46 2.75 5.08
C LEU A 43 10.73 2.19 3.69
N ARG A 44 11.58 1.16 3.56
CA ARG A 44 11.82 0.50 2.28
C ARG A 44 10.56 -0.16 1.74
N PHE A 45 9.82 -0.87 2.59
CA PHE A 45 8.56 -1.48 2.18
C PHE A 45 7.54 -0.45 1.71
N LEU A 46 7.38 0.68 2.42
CA LEU A 46 6.46 1.74 1.99
C LEU A 46 6.85 2.32 0.63
N LYS A 47 8.15 2.54 0.38
CA LYS A 47 8.65 2.97 -0.92
C LYS A 47 8.39 1.96 -2.02
N ASP A 48 8.65 0.68 -1.75
CA ASP A 48 8.43 -0.39 -2.73
C ASP A 48 6.93 -0.53 -3.04
N ALA A 49 6.06 -0.45 -2.02
CA ALA A 49 4.61 -0.56 -2.17
C ALA A 49 4.01 0.57 -3.02
N ILE A 50 4.45 1.82 -2.83
CA ILE A 50 3.97 2.94 -3.64
C ILE A 50 4.51 2.86 -5.08
N SER A 51 5.76 2.42 -5.28
CA SER A 51 6.31 2.19 -6.62
C SER A 51 5.51 1.15 -7.41
N VAL A 52 5.14 0.04 -6.77
CA VAL A 52 4.26 -0.97 -7.39
C VAL A 52 2.89 -0.38 -7.72
N ALA A 53 2.28 0.38 -6.81
CA ALA A 53 0.99 1.02 -7.07
C ALA A 53 1.03 2.01 -8.26
N GLU A 54 2.17 2.70 -8.45
CA GLU A 54 2.40 3.60 -9.58
C GLU A 54 2.56 2.84 -10.91
N GLU A 55 3.30 1.73 -10.90
CA GLU A 55 3.50 0.87 -12.08
C GLU A 55 2.19 0.23 -12.55
N GLU A 56 1.29 -0.11 -11.62
CA GLU A 56 0.02 -0.77 -11.90
C GLU A 56 -1.15 0.19 -12.15
N LYS A 57 -0.91 1.49 -12.27
CA LYS A 57 -1.96 2.50 -12.54
C LYS A 57 -2.80 2.19 -13.77
N ASP A 58 -2.16 1.70 -14.83
CA ASP A 58 -2.86 1.34 -16.06
C ASP A 58 -3.81 0.15 -15.88
N LEU A 59 -3.51 -0.78 -14.96
CA LEU A 59 -4.44 -1.85 -14.62
C LEU A 59 -5.69 -1.30 -13.92
N ILE A 60 -5.53 -0.33 -13.01
CA ILE A 60 -6.66 0.31 -12.33
C ILE A 60 -7.55 1.05 -13.34
N HIS A 61 -6.95 1.73 -14.32
CA HIS A 61 -7.71 2.36 -15.41
C HIS A 61 -8.50 1.35 -16.26
N GLN A 62 -7.97 0.14 -16.44
CA GLN A 62 -8.61 -0.94 -17.18
C GLN A 62 -9.67 -1.70 -16.35
N HIS A 63 -9.59 -1.62 -15.02
CA HIS A 63 -10.45 -2.30 -14.05
C HIS A 63 -11.04 -1.30 -13.04
N PRO A 64 -12.08 -0.53 -13.43
CA PRO A 64 -12.67 0.50 -12.58
C PRO A 64 -13.21 -0.02 -11.25
N GLU A 65 -13.53 -1.31 -11.16
CA GLU A 65 -13.90 -2.00 -9.92
C GLU A 65 -12.80 -1.94 -8.84
N LEU A 66 -11.55 -1.71 -9.22
CA LEU A 66 -10.42 -1.57 -8.30
C LEU A 66 -10.25 -0.16 -7.75
N ASN A 67 -10.97 0.84 -8.28
CA ASN A 67 -10.79 2.24 -7.89
C ASN A 67 -11.03 2.46 -6.39
N GLU A 68 -12.05 1.82 -5.81
CA GLU A 68 -12.35 1.94 -4.38
C GLU A 68 -11.21 1.37 -3.53
N LEU A 69 -10.74 0.16 -3.88
CA LEU A 69 -9.62 -0.50 -3.19
C LEU A 69 -8.34 0.34 -3.29
N ALA A 70 -8.02 0.85 -4.48
CA ALA A 70 -6.86 1.71 -4.70
C ALA A 70 -6.94 3.00 -3.87
N GLY A 71 -8.12 3.62 -3.79
CA GLY A 71 -8.35 4.78 -2.95
C GLY A 71 -8.15 4.50 -1.45
N GLN A 72 -8.64 3.34 -0.97
CA GLN A 72 -8.44 2.91 0.42
C GLN A 72 -6.96 2.65 0.73
N LEU A 73 -6.22 2.02 -0.18
CA LEU A 73 -4.78 1.78 -0.02
C LEU A 73 -3.98 3.09 0.00
N TYR A 74 -4.31 4.03 -0.89
CA TYR A 74 -3.68 5.35 -0.91
C TYR A 74 -3.95 6.14 0.37
N HIS A 75 -5.18 6.08 0.88
CA HIS A 75 -5.53 6.70 2.16
C HIS A 75 -4.75 6.09 3.33
N LEU A 76 -4.66 4.75 3.38
CA LEU A 76 -3.90 4.03 4.41
C LEU A 76 -2.41 4.41 4.39
N TYR A 77 -1.82 4.49 3.20
CA TYR A 77 -0.43 4.93 3.02
C TYR A 77 -0.21 6.33 3.60
N ASN A 78 -1.05 7.30 3.24
CA ASN A 78 -0.92 8.68 3.73
C ASN A 78 -1.03 8.76 5.25
N LEU A 79 -1.99 8.04 5.85
CA LEU A 79 -2.15 7.99 7.31
C LEU A 79 -0.87 7.50 7.98
N ILE A 80 -0.27 6.42 7.47
CA ILE A 80 0.97 5.86 8.01
C ILE A 80 2.10 6.89 7.91
N THR A 81 2.29 7.51 6.75
CA THR A 81 3.40 8.45 6.53
C THR A 81 3.24 9.73 7.32
N ASP A 82 2.02 10.26 7.43
CA ASP A 82 1.75 11.48 8.19
C ASP A 82 2.03 11.26 9.67
N GLN A 83 1.55 10.14 10.22
CA GLN A 83 1.80 9.79 11.62
C GLN A 83 3.28 9.47 11.88
N ALA A 84 3.96 8.79 10.94
CA ALA A 84 5.40 8.55 11.06
C ALA A 84 6.20 9.86 11.16
N ILE A 85 5.84 10.88 10.36
CA ILE A 85 6.49 12.21 10.42
C ILE A 85 6.27 12.87 11.79
N VAL A 86 5.08 12.75 12.36
CA VAL A 86 4.80 13.25 13.73
C VAL A 86 5.70 12.54 14.74
N ASN A 87 5.76 11.21 14.70
CA ASN A 87 6.58 10.42 15.63
C ASN A 87 8.09 10.68 15.50
N GLU A 88 8.56 11.02 14.30
CA GLU A 88 9.95 11.47 14.11
C GLU A 88 10.22 12.80 14.79
N ARG A 89 9.28 13.76 14.69
CA ARG A 89 9.41 15.11 15.28
C ARG A 89 9.27 15.13 16.79
N ASP A 90 8.34 14.35 17.35
CA ASP A 90 8.05 14.36 18.78
C ASP A 90 9.11 13.62 19.62
N ASN A 91 9.83 12.67 19.02
CA ASN A 91 10.93 11.95 19.65
C ASN A 91 12.33 12.54 19.33
N GLY A 92 12.38 13.72 18.70
CA GLY A 92 13.58 14.39 18.19
C GLY A 92 14.16 15.47 19.11
#